data_AF-A0A9P5PWX8-F1
#
_entry.id   AF-A0A9P5PWX8-F1
#
_cell.length_a   1.000
_cell.length_b   1.000
_cell.length_c   1.000
_cell.angle_alpha   90.00
_cell.angle_beta   90.00
_cell.angle_gamma   90.00
#
_symmetry.space_group_name_H-M   'P 1'
#
loop_
_entity.id
_entity.type
_entity.pdbx_description
1 polymer ?
#
loop_
_entity_poly.entity_id
_entity_poly.type
_entity_poly.pdbx_seq_one_letter_code
_entity_poly.pdbx_strand_id
1 'polypeptide(L)'
;LAKNIGIAGFGSGITRMQFANTFALLALCPLPSCNTMAKIVLANKHMGAFKGLQRLGLRVDAQSPEMHVQAAFRCVYDALDHMLPTSYQAKICFNAIFVEHLLCKVSHW
;
A
#
# COMPACT_ATOMS: atom_id res chain seq x y z
N LEU A 1 -1.17 15.23 19.65
CA LEU A 1 -1.73 16.40 18.96
C LEU A 1 -2.73 16.10 17.82
N ALA A 2 -3.20 14.86 17.63
CA ALA A 2 -4.10 14.51 16.50
C ALA A 2 -5.42 13.81 16.90
N LYS A 3 -5.92 14.03 18.13
CA LYS A 3 -7.19 13.43 18.58
C LYS A 3 -8.40 14.38 18.57
N ASN A 4 -8.23 15.69 18.34
CA ASN A 4 -9.31 16.68 18.40
C ASN A 4 -9.12 17.82 17.37
N ILE A 5 -9.08 17.52 16.07
CA ILE A 5 -9.01 18.57 15.02
C ILE A 5 -10.32 18.69 14.23
N GLY A 6 -11.25 17.73 14.34
CA GLY A 6 -12.63 17.90 13.85
C GLY A 6 -12.79 18.08 12.34
N ILE A 7 -11.89 17.54 11.52
CA ILE A 7 -11.95 17.65 10.04
C ILE A 7 -12.47 16.33 9.48
N ALA A 8 -13.56 16.25 8.72
CA ALA A 8 -13.95 14.95 8.11
C ALA A 8 -12.89 14.47 7.09
N GLY A 9 -12.42 13.21 7.21
CA GLY A 9 -11.13 12.70 6.70
C GLY A 9 -10.08 12.54 7.82
N PHE A 10 -10.16 13.41 8.83
CA PHE A 10 -9.90 13.17 10.25
C PHE A 10 -11.24 12.96 10.99
N GLY A 11 -12.10 12.04 10.55
CA GLY A 11 -13.44 11.94 11.18
C GLY A 11 -14.39 10.84 10.71
N SER A 12 -14.47 10.52 9.41
CA SER A 12 -15.17 9.33 8.90
C SER A 12 -15.01 9.22 7.38
N GLY A 13 -14.96 7.98 6.86
CA GLY A 13 -15.08 7.63 5.44
C GLY A 13 -13.78 7.28 4.69
N ILE A 14 -12.64 7.89 5.04
CA ILE A 14 -11.37 7.73 4.31
C ILE A 14 -10.29 7.16 5.24
N THR A 15 -9.58 6.11 4.81
CA THR A 15 -8.47 5.54 5.58
C THR A 15 -7.25 6.48 5.54
N ARG A 16 -6.34 6.36 6.51
CA ARG A 16 -5.08 7.16 6.51
C ARG A 16 -4.26 6.96 5.24
N MET A 17 -4.27 5.76 4.67
CA MET A 17 -3.56 5.46 3.42
C MET A 17 -4.25 6.07 2.20
N GLN A 18 -5.58 6.09 2.16
CA GLN A 18 -6.33 6.83 1.14
C GLN A 18 -6.07 8.32 1.22
N PHE A 19 -6.02 8.89 2.42
CA PHE A 19 -5.65 10.28 2.64
C PHE A 19 -4.21 10.57 2.18
N ALA A 20 -3.25 9.72 2.54
CA ALA A 20 -1.86 9.85 2.10
C ALA A 20 -1.72 9.75 0.57
N ASN A 21 -2.48 8.87 -0.09
CA ASN A 21 -2.50 8.77 -1.54
C ASN A 21 -2.99 10.07 -2.18
N THR A 22 -4.07 10.66 -1.67
CA THR A 22 -4.59 11.95 -2.19
C THR A 22 -3.54 13.05 -2.08
N PHE A 23 -2.83 13.17 -0.97
CA PHE A 23 -1.78 14.17 -0.80
C PHE A 23 -0.63 13.98 -1.80
N ALA A 24 -0.22 12.73 -2.02
CA ALA A 24 0.84 12.43 -2.97
C ALA A 24 0.41 12.68 -4.42
N LEU A 25 -0.83 12.35 -4.78
CA LEU A 25 -1.39 12.61 -6.11
C LEU A 25 -1.61 14.10 -6.40
N LEU A 26 -1.88 14.91 -5.36
CA LEU A 26 -1.94 16.38 -5.46
C LEU A 26 -0.55 17.04 -5.45
N ALA A 27 0.54 16.25 -5.49
CA ALA A 27 1.92 16.71 -5.40
C ALA A 27 2.24 17.56 -4.15
N LEU A 28 1.45 17.40 -3.07
CA LEU A 28 1.71 18.05 -1.78
C LEU A 28 2.80 17.31 -0.99
N CYS A 29 3.05 16.05 -1.33
CA CYS A 29 4.17 15.26 -0.83
C CYS A 29 4.66 14.28 -1.92
N PRO A 30 5.93 13.84 -1.87
CA PRO A 30 6.43 12.85 -2.82
C PRO A 30 5.75 11.49 -2.62
N LEU A 31 5.53 10.77 -3.73
CA LEU A 31 5.06 9.39 -3.67
C LEU A 31 6.09 8.50 -2.94
N PRO A 32 5.65 7.59 -2.06
CA PRO A 32 6.54 6.68 -1.39
C PRO A 32 7.09 5.64 -2.39
N SER A 33 8.37 5.31 -2.23
CA SER A 33 8.97 4.19 -2.96
C SER A 33 8.39 2.85 -2.51
N CYS A 34 8.60 1.79 -3.29
CA CYS A 34 8.25 0.42 -2.90
C CYS A 34 8.91 0.02 -1.58
N ASN A 35 10.17 0.39 -1.35
CA ASN A 35 10.90 0.07 -0.12
C ASN A 35 10.26 0.78 1.09
N THR A 36 9.91 2.06 0.92
CA THR A 36 9.20 2.81 1.97
C THR A 36 7.83 2.19 2.26
N MET A 37 7.08 1.80 1.23
CA MET A 37 5.78 1.19 1.42
C MET A 37 5.87 -0.20 2.06
N ALA A 38 6.83 -1.02 1.65
CA ALA A 38 7.08 -2.32 2.27
C ALA A 38 7.45 -2.22 3.75
N LYS A 39 8.22 -1.20 4.15
CA LYS A 39 8.48 -0.88 5.56
C LYS A 39 7.19 -0.56 6.31
N ILE A 40 6.29 0.23 5.72
CA ILE A 40 4.98 0.55 6.31
C ILE A 40 4.13 -0.73 6.46
N VAL A 41 4.10 -1.58 5.43
CA VAL A 41 3.40 -2.87 5.46
C VAL A 41 3.96 -3.78 6.55
N LEU A 42 5.29 -3.89 6.66
CA LEU A 42 5.97 -4.66 7.71
C LEU A 42 5.71 -4.11 9.11
N ALA A 43 5.69 -2.80 9.30
CA ALA A 43 5.35 -2.18 10.58
C ALA A 43 3.89 -2.43 10.98
N ASN A 44 3.01 -2.69 10.01
CA ASN A 44 1.58 -2.87 10.20
C ASN A 44 1.11 -4.29 9.83
N LYS A 45 1.80 -5.33 10.32
CA LYS A 45 1.54 -6.75 10.01
C LYS A 45 0.09 -7.22 10.21
N HIS A 46 -0.66 -6.53 11.08
CA HIS A 46 -2.06 -6.84 11.38
C HIS A 46 -3.04 -6.33 10.30
N MET A 47 -2.59 -5.41 9.42
CA MET A 47 -3.39 -4.83 8.35
C MET A 47 -3.50 -5.76 7.15
N GLY A 48 -4.46 -5.47 6.27
CA GLY A 48 -4.81 -6.31 5.13
C GLY A 48 -3.66 -6.52 4.14
N ALA A 49 -2.80 -5.52 3.92
CA ALA A 49 -1.74 -5.61 2.92
C ALA A 49 -0.71 -6.70 3.23
N PHE A 50 -0.29 -6.82 4.50
CA PHE A 50 0.64 -7.87 4.91
C PHE A 50 0.01 -9.25 4.75
N LYS A 51 -1.25 -9.41 5.18
CA LYS A 51 -2.02 -10.65 4.97
C LYS A 51 -2.26 -10.94 3.49
N GLY A 52 -2.42 -9.91 2.68
CA GLY A 52 -2.57 -10.01 1.23
C GLY A 52 -1.36 -10.66 0.59
N LEU A 53 -0.14 -10.25 0.97
CA LEU A 53 1.10 -10.90 0.50
C LEU A 53 1.10 -12.40 0.85
N GLN A 54 0.73 -12.76 2.07
CA GLN A 54 0.64 -14.16 2.51
C GLN A 54 -0.38 -14.96 1.69
N ARG A 55 -1.56 -14.38 1.44
CA ARG A 55 -2.63 -15.03 0.68
C ARG A 55 -2.33 -15.20 -0.80
N LEU A 56 -1.49 -14.32 -1.37
CA LEU A 56 -0.94 -14.52 -2.70
C LEU A 56 0.08 -15.68 -2.77
N GLY A 57 0.36 -16.35 -1.65
CA GLY A 57 1.31 -17.46 -1.57
C GLY A 57 2.76 -17.03 -1.39
N LEU A 58 3.03 -15.73 -1.16
CA LEU A 58 4.37 -15.24 -0.88
C LEU A 58 4.78 -15.65 0.55
N ARG A 59 6.00 -16.17 0.68
CA ARG A 59 6.57 -16.63 1.95
C ARG A 59 7.03 -15.46 2.82
N VAL A 60 6.06 -14.74 3.37
CA VAL A 60 6.28 -13.70 4.39
C VAL A 60 5.53 -14.06 5.67
N ASP A 61 6.20 -13.88 6.80
CA ASP A 61 5.68 -14.17 8.13
C ASP A 61 6.07 -13.07 9.12
N ALA A 62 5.56 -13.16 10.35
CA ALA A 62 5.79 -12.13 11.35
C ALA A 62 7.27 -12.01 11.77
N GLN A 63 8.11 -13.00 11.49
CA GLN A 63 9.54 -12.98 11.81
C GLN A 63 10.42 -12.72 10.59
N SER A 64 9.80 -12.50 9.43
CA SER A 64 10.52 -12.34 8.18
C SER A 64 11.40 -11.09 8.24
N PRO A 65 12.67 -11.21 7.80
CA PRO A 65 13.54 -10.06 7.63
C PRO A 65 12.89 -9.01 6.73
N GLU A 66 13.19 -7.74 6.98
CA GLU A 66 12.63 -6.63 6.20
C GLU A 66 12.84 -6.80 4.70
N MET A 67 14.02 -7.30 4.31
CA MET A 67 14.36 -7.58 2.91
C MET A 67 13.39 -8.56 2.24
N HIS A 68 12.87 -9.55 2.97
CA HIS A 68 11.91 -10.50 2.40
C HIS A 68 10.57 -9.83 2.10
N VAL A 69 10.09 -8.95 2.99
CA VAL A 69 8.84 -8.21 2.78
C VAL A 69 9.01 -7.17 1.67
N GLN A 70 10.16 -6.51 1.60
CA GLN A 70 10.50 -5.62 0.48
C GLN A 70 10.49 -6.35 -0.85
N ALA A 71 11.15 -7.50 -0.93
CA ALA A 71 11.17 -8.32 -2.14
C ALA A 71 9.77 -8.80 -2.52
N ALA A 72 9.00 -9.32 -1.56
CA ALA A 72 7.62 -9.77 -1.79
C ALA A 72 6.72 -8.63 -2.31
N PHE A 73 6.76 -7.47 -1.67
CA PHE A 73 5.99 -6.31 -2.11
C PHE A 73 6.43 -5.82 -3.50
N ARG A 74 7.74 -5.78 -3.74
CA ARG A 74 8.32 -5.38 -5.03
C ARG A 74 7.93 -6.33 -6.14
N CYS A 75 7.94 -7.64 -5.91
CA CYS A 75 7.48 -8.63 -6.87
C CYS A 75 6.02 -8.39 -7.29
N VAL A 76 5.13 -8.09 -6.34
CA VAL A 76 3.73 -7.77 -6.66
C VAL A 76 3.63 -6.48 -7.47
N TYR A 77 4.37 -5.44 -7.05
CA TYR A 77 4.40 -4.17 -7.78
C TYR A 77 4.88 -4.36 -9.22
N ASP A 78 6.03 -4.99 -9.42
CA ASP A 78 6.64 -5.17 -10.74
C ASP A 78 5.78 -6.08 -11.63
N ALA A 79 5.11 -7.10 -11.06
CA ALA A 79 4.16 -7.92 -11.80
C ALA A 79 2.96 -7.09 -12.31
N LEU A 80 2.37 -6.25 -11.45
CA LEU A 80 1.26 -5.37 -11.86
C LEU A 80 1.69 -4.31 -12.86
N ASP A 81 2.87 -3.72 -12.67
CA ASP A 81 3.45 -2.75 -13.60
C ASP A 81 3.64 -3.36 -15.00
N HIS A 82 4.12 -4.61 -15.05
CA HIS A 82 4.29 -5.32 -16.31
C HIS A 82 2.96 -5.74 -16.96
N MET A 83 1.97 -6.15 -16.15
CA MET A 83 0.69 -6.66 -16.65
C MET A 83 -0.30 -5.57 -17.06
N LEU A 84 -0.22 -4.37 -16.47
CA LEU A 84 -1.16 -3.29 -16.73
C LEU A 84 -0.64 -2.36 -17.84
N PRO A 85 -1.39 -2.14 -18.92
CA PRO A 85 -1.02 -1.16 -19.94
C PRO A 85 -0.83 0.24 -19.33
N THR A 86 0.17 0.99 -19.78
CA THR A 86 0.48 2.35 -19.26
C THR A 86 -0.74 3.29 -19.28
N SER A 87 -1.59 3.18 -20.31
CA SER A 87 -2.83 3.97 -20.42
C SER A 87 -3.84 3.63 -19.31
N TYR A 88 -3.83 2.40 -18.81
CA TYR A 88 -4.65 1.98 -17.68
C TYR A 88 -4.02 2.35 -16.34
N GLN A 89 -2.70 2.20 -16.21
CA GLN A 89 -1.95 2.64 -15.03
C GLN A 89 -2.20 4.13 -14.70
N ALA A 90 -2.23 4.99 -15.71
CA ALA A 90 -2.54 6.41 -15.54
C ALA A 90 -3.96 6.65 -15.00
N LYS A 91 -4.96 5.87 -15.48
CA LYS A 91 -6.36 6.01 -15.06
C LYS A 91 -6.60 5.61 -13.60
N ILE A 92 -5.84 4.63 -13.10
CA ILE A 92 -5.94 4.15 -11.72
C ILE A 92 -4.93 4.81 -10.78
N CYS A 93 -4.13 5.75 -11.29
CA CYS A 93 -3.03 6.40 -10.58
C CYS A 93 -2.08 5.36 -9.95
N PHE A 94 -1.64 4.36 -10.72
CA PHE A 94 -0.83 3.24 -10.25
C PHE A 94 0.45 3.72 -9.53
N ASN A 95 0.62 3.29 -8.29
CA ASN A 95 1.77 3.63 -7.45
C ASN A 95 1.89 2.64 -6.27
N ALA A 96 2.90 2.80 -5.41
CA ALA A 96 3.12 1.87 -4.28
C ALA A 96 1.94 1.85 -3.28
N ILE A 97 1.28 2.98 -3.03
CA ILE A 97 0.08 3.04 -2.17
C ILE A 97 -1.09 2.29 -2.82
N PHE A 98 -1.24 2.37 -4.14
CA PHE A 98 -2.24 1.57 -4.86
C PHE A 98 -2.06 0.07 -4.62
N VAL A 99 -0.82 -0.43 -4.69
CA VAL A 99 -0.53 -1.85 -4.45
C VAL A 99 -0.84 -2.25 -3.01
N GLU A 100 -0.52 -1.41 -2.02
CA GLU A 100 -0.89 -1.64 -0.62
C GLU A 100 -2.42 -1.76 -0.45
N HIS A 101 -3.19 -0.85 -1.06
CA HIS A 101 -4.65 -0.91 -1.04
C HIS A 101 -5.20 -2.15 -1.73
N LEU A 102 -4.64 -2.54 -2.88
CA LEU A 102 -5.05 -3.75 -3.59
C LEU A 102 -4.83 -4.98 -2.72
N LEU A 103 -3.65 -5.12 -2.11
CA LEU A 103 -3.32 -6.23 -1.21
C LEU A 103 -4.27 -6.29 0.00
N CYS A 104 -4.67 -5.12 0.53
CA CYS A 104 -5.71 -5.07 1.55
C CYS A 104 -7.04 -5.70 1.12
N LYS A 105 -7.38 -5.65 -0.18
CA LYS A 105 -8.61 -6.25 -0.73
C LYS A 105 -8.46 -7.73 -1.09
N VAL A 106 -7.26 -8.16 -1.49
CA VAL A 106 -6.96 -9.59 -1.65
C VAL A 106 -7.18 -10.35 -0.34
N SER A 107 -6.99 -9.70 0.82
CA SER A 107 -7.32 -10.31 2.12
C SER A 107 -8.81 -10.55 2.40
N HIS A 108 -9.69 -10.19 1.47
CA HIS A 108 -11.13 -10.44 1.53
C HIS A 108 -11.64 -11.36 0.42
N TRP A 109 -10.77 -11.85 -0.46
CA TRP A 109 -11.04 -12.90 -1.44
C TRP A 109 -10.66 -14.26 -0.85
#